data_AF-A0A1G2ZQG8-F1
#
_entry.id   AF-A0A1G2ZQG8-F1
#
_cell.length_a   1.000
_cell.length_b   1.000
_cell.length_c   1.000
_cell.angle_alpha   90.00
_cell.angle_beta   90.00
_cell.angle_gamma   90.00
#
_symmetry.space_group_name_H-M   'P 1'
#
loop_
_entity.id
_entity.type
_entity.pdbx_description
1 polymer ?
#
loop_
_entity_poly.entity_id
_entity_poly.type
_entity_poly.pdbx_seq_one_letter_code
_entity_poly.pdbx_strand_id
1 'polypeptide(L)'
;MFRNQIGETAGKLWSTLGKEGVVPFNNLSKLCDCGDEKLAHLALGWLAREDKVKFQKNGKAVLVSLTEKEVDAYKKNCKGNTCNK
;
A
#
# COMPACT_ATOMS: atom_id res chain seq x y z
N MET A 1 -8.88 -10.50 -16.26
CA MET A 1 -10.03 -9.90 -15.55
C MET A 1 -9.48 -8.82 -14.62
N PHE A 2 -9.92 -7.57 -14.78
CA PHE A 2 -9.37 -6.41 -14.04
C PHE A 2 -9.50 -6.52 -12.50
N ARG A 3 -10.57 -7.14 -11.98
CA ARG A 3 -10.79 -7.28 -10.53
C ARG A 3 -9.70 -8.10 -9.84
N ASN A 4 -9.24 -9.19 -10.47
CA ASN A 4 -8.20 -10.04 -9.89
C ASN A 4 -6.86 -9.28 -9.84
N GLN A 5 -6.51 -8.58 -10.91
CA GLN A 5 -5.30 -7.77 -10.96
C GLN A 5 -5.30 -6.65 -9.91
N ILE A 6 -6.45 -6.00 -9.68
CA ILE A 6 -6.60 -4.99 -8.62
C ILE A 6 -6.36 -5.62 -7.24
N GLY A 7 -6.93 -6.80 -6.97
CA GLY A 7 -6.72 -7.54 -5.72
C GLY A 7 -5.26 -7.95 -5.50
N GLU A 8 -4.61 -8.51 -6.52
CA GLU A 8 -3.18 -8.87 -6.49
C GLU A 8 -2.30 -7.63 -6.27
N THR A 9 -2.60 -6.55 -6.96
CA THR A 9 -1.89 -5.27 -6.83
C THR A 9 -2.11 -4.67 -5.44
N ALA A 10 -3.30 -4.76 -4.86
CA ALA A 10 -3.61 -4.30 -3.51
C ALA A 10 -2.80 -5.05 -2.44
N GLY A 11 -2.65 -6.36 -2.60
CA GLY A 11 -1.77 -7.16 -1.73
C GLY A 11 -0.32 -6.71 -1.78
N LYS A 12 0.22 -6.51 -2.99
CA LYS A 12 1.58 -5.97 -3.17
C LYS A 12 1.73 -4.57 -2.56
N LEU A 13 0.76 -3.68 -2.80
CA LEU A 13 0.73 -2.32 -2.27
C LEU A 13 0.77 -2.31 -0.74
N TRP A 14 0.00 -3.19 -0.10
CA TRP A 14 -0.03 -3.35 1.34
C TRP A 14 1.34 -3.78 1.89
N SER A 15 1.99 -4.76 1.25
CA SER A 15 3.33 -5.19 1.63
C SER A 15 4.38 -4.09 1.45
N THR A 16 4.31 -3.33 0.35
CA THR A 16 5.23 -2.21 0.09
C THR A 16 5.03 -1.09 1.10
N LEU A 17 3.78 -0.70 1.40
CA LEU A 17 3.47 0.31 2.42
C LEU A 17 3.89 -0.16 3.83
N GLY A 18 3.82 -1.46 4.12
CA GLY A 18 4.34 -2.02 5.36
C GLY A 18 5.87 -1.91 5.47
N LYS A 19 6.58 -2.07 4.35
CA LYS A 19 8.05 -1.97 4.27
C LYS A 19 8.56 -0.52 4.31
N GLU A 20 7.98 0.35 3.51
CA GLU A 20 8.40 1.75 3.35
C GLU A 20 7.77 2.69 4.40
N GLY A 21 6.60 2.34 4.91
CA GLY A 21 5.86 3.14 5.89
C GLY A 21 5.00 4.23 5.23
N VAL A 22 5.49 5.46 5.24
CA VAL A 22 4.76 6.63 4.74
C VAL A 22 5.27 7.00 3.35
N VAL A 23 4.37 6.97 2.37
CA VAL A 23 4.71 7.20 0.96
C VAL A 23 3.84 8.34 0.40
N PRO A 24 4.42 9.28 -0.36
CA PRO A 24 3.62 10.29 -1.05
C PRO A 24 2.79 9.66 -2.18
N PHE A 25 1.56 10.12 -2.34
CA PHE A 25 0.57 9.60 -3.29
C PHE A 25 1.10 9.49 -4.72
N ASN A 26 1.92 10.46 -5.16
CA ASN A 26 2.50 10.46 -6.50
C ASN A 26 3.61 9.40 -6.73
N ASN A 27 4.20 8.84 -5.66
CA ASN A 27 5.26 7.83 -5.78
C ASN A 27 4.72 6.40 -5.62
N LEU A 28 3.45 6.25 -5.26
CA LEU A 28 2.82 4.97 -4.95
C LEU A 28 2.82 4.01 -6.16
N SER A 29 2.59 4.54 -7.36
CA SER A 29 2.62 3.78 -8.62
C SER A 29 4.01 3.24 -8.96
N LYS A 30 5.07 4.01 -8.67
CA LYS A 30 6.46 3.59 -8.85
C LYS A 30 6.89 2.53 -7.85
N LEU A 31 6.43 2.65 -6.61
CA LEU A 31 6.83 1.80 -5.49
C LEU A 31 6.26 0.39 -5.54
N CYS A 32 5.07 0.21 -6.11
CA CYS A 32 4.46 -1.12 -6.23
C CYS A 32 4.87 -1.87 -7.51
N ASP A 33 5.73 -1.26 -8.35
CA ASP A 33 6.16 -1.82 -9.64
C ASP A 33 4.95 -2.27 -10.50
N CYS A 34 3.79 -1.62 -10.32
CA CYS A 34 2.54 -2.09 -10.88
C CYS A 34 2.43 -1.76 -12.38
N GLY A 35 3.43 -1.08 -12.98
CA GLY A 35 3.50 -0.69 -14.40
C GLY A 35 2.46 0.33 -14.86
N ASP A 36 1.31 0.40 -14.19
CA ASP A 36 0.17 1.26 -14.51
C ASP A 36 -0.32 2.01 -13.26
N GLU A 37 -0.24 3.33 -13.34
CA GLU A 37 -0.70 4.24 -12.29
C GLU A 37 -2.20 4.08 -11.99
N LYS A 38 -3.02 3.75 -13.00
CA LYS A 38 -4.46 3.54 -12.81
C LYS A 38 -4.74 2.33 -11.94
N LEU A 39 -3.99 1.23 -12.13
CA LEU A 39 -4.12 0.03 -11.32
C LEU A 39 -3.70 0.28 -9.87
N ALA A 40 -2.62 1.04 -9.66
CA ALA A 40 -2.18 1.44 -8.32
C ALA A 40 -3.27 2.25 -7.58
N HIS A 41 -3.92 3.20 -8.26
CA HIS A 41 -5.01 3.99 -7.66
C HIS A 41 -6.26 3.14 -7.37
N LEU A 42 -6.62 2.19 -8.24
CA LEU A 42 -7.73 1.28 -8.00
C LEU A 42 -7.46 0.34 -6.82
N ALA A 43 -6.25 -0.20 -6.74
CA ALA A 43 -5.80 -1.03 -5.63
C ALA A 43 -5.78 -0.26 -4.30
N LEU A 44 -5.36 1.02 -4.35
CA LEU A 44 -5.40 1.89 -3.19
C LEU A 44 -6.84 2.16 -2.73
N GLY A 45 -7.77 2.39 -3.66
CA GLY A 45 -9.19 2.52 -3.35
C GLY A 45 -9.78 1.25 -2.73
N TRP A 46 -9.31 0.08 -3.17
CA TRP A 46 -9.69 -1.20 -2.57
C TRP A 46 -9.25 -1.31 -1.10
N LEU A 47 -8.01 -0.94 -0.79
CA LEU A 47 -7.50 -0.92 0.58
C LEU A 47 -8.20 0.14 1.45
N ALA A 48 -8.53 1.29 0.86
CA ALA A 48 -9.25 2.36 1.55
C ALA A 48 -10.68 1.93 1.94
N ARG A 49 -11.36 1.17 1.08
CA ARG A 49 -12.67 0.59 1.39
C ARG A 49 -12.64 -0.32 2.62
N GLU A 50 -11.54 -1.02 2.84
CA GLU A 50 -11.34 -1.92 3.99
C GLU A 50 -10.73 -1.21 5.21
N ASP A 51 -10.56 0.11 5.18
CA ASP A 51 -9.94 0.92 6.26
C ASP A 51 -8.49 0.49 6.60
N LYS A 52 -7.77 -0.06 5.62
CA LYS A 52 -6.39 -0.56 5.83
C LYS A 52 -5.32 0.52 5.67
N VAL A 53 -5.66 1.61 4.99
CA VAL A 53 -4.75 2.73 4.68
C VAL A 53 -5.30 4.04 5.24
N LYS A 54 -4.39 4.91 5.63
CA LYS A 54 -4.67 6.28 6.09
C LYS A 54 -4.05 7.29 5.13
N PHE A 55 -4.78 8.38 4.93
CA PHE A 55 -4.36 9.51 4.12
C PHE A 55 -4.08 10.70 5.04
N GLN A 56 -2.91 11.30 4.92
CA GLN A 56 -2.55 12.53 5.60
C GLN A 56 -2.20 13.60 4.59
N LYS A 57 -2.73 14.81 4.78
CA LYS A 57 -2.40 15.95 3.93
C LYS A 57 -1.24 16.70 4.56
N ASN A 58 -0.12 16.78 3.87
CA ASN A 58 1.03 17.58 4.27
C ASN A 58 1.21 18.74 3.28
N GLY A 59 0.57 19.87 3.59
CA GLY A 59 0.50 21.03 2.70
C GLY A 59 -0.22 20.72 1.38
N LYS A 60 0.52 20.73 0.27
CA LYS A 60 0.01 20.40 -1.07
C LYS A 60 0.12 18.91 -1.42
N ALA A 61 0.88 18.13 -0.65
CA ALA A 61 1.07 16.71 -0.89
C ALA A 61 0.10 15.86 -0.07
N VAL A 62 -0.34 14.74 -0.64
CA VAL A 62 -1.06 13.69 0.08
C VAL A 62 -0.09 12.55 0.37
N LEU A 63 0.01 12.18 1.63
CA LEU A 63 0.78 11.06 2.12
C LEU A 63 -0.16 9.90 2.42
N VAL A 64 0.29 8.69 2.11
CA VAL A 64 -0.43 7.45 2.31
C VAL A 64 0.42 6.55 3.20
N SER A 65 -0.23 5.88 4.15
CA SER A 65 0.43 4.89 5.01
C SER A 65 -0.57 3.85 5.48
N LEU A 66 -0.09 2.75 6.05
CA LEU A 66 -0.97 1.78 6.70
C LEU A 66 -1.55 2.34 8.01
N THR A 67 -2.74 1.87 8.38
CA THR A 67 -3.31 2.14 9.71
C THR A 67 -2.50 1.43 10.79
N GLU A 68 -2.58 1.90 12.03
CA GLU A 68 -1.79 1.34 13.13
C GLU A 68 -2.06 -0.15 13.35
N LYS A 69 -3.32 -0.56 13.14
CA LYS A 69 -3.75 -1.97 13.18
C LYS A 69 -3.04 -2.81 12.12
N GLU A 70 -2.99 -2.31 10.89
CA GLU A 70 -2.37 -3.00 9.76
C GLU A 70 -0.84 -2.99 9.85
N VAL A 71 -0.24 -1.94 10.42
CA VAL A 71 1.20 -1.92 10.71
C VAL A 71 1.57 -3.01 11.72
N ASP A 72 0.77 -3.19 12.77
CA ASP A 72 0.97 -4.28 13.74
C ASP A 72 0.74 -5.65 13.09
N ALA A 73 -0.28 -5.80 12.25
CA ALA A 73 -0.54 -7.01 11.48
C ALA A 73 0.64 -7.34 10.53
N TYR A 74 1.19 -6.33 9.84
CA TYR A 74 2.37 -6.47 9.00
C TYR A 74 3.58 -6.91 9.81
N LYS A 75 3.84 -6.29 10.98
CA LYS A 75 4.93 -6.68 11.89
C LYS A 75 4.79 -8.11 12.40
N LYS A 76 3.57 -8.55 12.69
CA LYS A 76 3.26 -9.95 13.06
C LYS A 76 3.54 -10.90 11.89
N ASN A 77 3.20 -10.50 10.67
CA ASN A 77 3.48 -11.28 9.46
C ASN A 77 4.98 -11.34 9.11
N CYS A 78 5.72 -10.25 9.30
CA CYS A 78 7.17 -10.18 9.07
C CYS A 78 8.01 -11.05 9.99
N LYS A 79 7.50 -11.47 11.16
CA LYS A 79 8.19 -12.47 12.01
C LYS A 79 8.20 -13.88 11.40
N GLY A 80 7.42 -14.11 10.34
CA GLY A 80 7.27 -15.41 9.68
C GLY A 80 8.11 -15.63 8.42
N ASN A 81 8.73 -14.61 7.83
CA ASN A 81 9.61 -14.83 6.68
C ASN A 81 10.68 -13.75 6.53
N THR A 82 11.93 -14.19 6.37
CA THR A 82 13.15 -13.37 6.34
C THR A 82 13.04 -12.16 5.43
N CYS A 83 13.15 -10.97 6.02
CA CYS A 83 13.48 -9.73 5.32
C CYS A 83 14.91 -9.87 4.79
N ASN A 84 15.09 -10.46 3.60
CA ASN A 84 16.39 -10.47 2.93
C ASN A 84 16.59 -9.15 2.20
N LYS A 85 17.53 -8.39 2.78
CA LYS A 85 18.58 -7.56 2.18
C LYS A 85 18.48 -7.28 0.68
#